data_AF-A0A353LG92-F1
#
_entry.id   AF-A0A353LG92-F1
#
_cell.length_a   1.000
_cell.length_b   1.000
_cell.length_c   1.000
_cell.angle_alpha   90.00
_cell.angle_beta   90.00
_cell.angle_gamma   90.00
#
_symmetry.space_group_name_H-M   'P 1'
#
loop_
_entity.id
_entity.type
_entity.pdbx_description
1 polymer ?
#
loop_
_entity_poly.entity_id
_entity_poly.type
_entity_poly.pdbx_seq_one_letter_code
_entity_poly.pdbx_strand_id
1 'polypeptide(L)' 'MHVDIKHIQELIKEKDLKVTPQRIGVLEAIYTLRNHPTAEQIIDFIHDKYPSIAIGTVYKTLDTFVKYGVINKV' A
#
# COMPACT_ATOMS: atom_id res chain seq x y z
N MET A 1 4.63 16.35 -3.38
CA MET A 1 5.11 15.72 -2.13
C MET A 1 5.70 14.39 -2.55
N HIS A 2 7.02 14.25 -2.48
CA HIS A 2 7.70 13.02 -2.88
C HIS A 2 7.56 12.04 -1.70
N VAL A 3 6.94 10.88 -1.92
CA VAL A 3 6.83 9.86 -0.88
C VAL A 3 8.16 9.13 -0.83
N ASP A 4 8.87 9.25 0.29
CA ASP A 4 10.17 8.60 0.46
C ASP A 4 9.99 7.10 0.71
N ILE A 5 10.64 6.27 -0.11
CA ILE A 5 10.57 4.81 -0.01
C ILE A 5 11.14 4.31 1.32
N LYS A 6 12.16 4.95 1.90
CA LYS A 6 12.69 4.57 3.22
C LYS A 6 11.62 4.75 4.28
N HIS A 7 10.90 5.86 4.25
CA HIS A 7 9.81 6.12 5.20
C HIS A 7 8.72 5.03 5.10
N ILE A 8 8.33 4.63 3.89
CA ILE A 8 7.40 3.51 3.69
C ILE A 8 7.95 2.20 4.30
N GLN A 9 9.22 1.90 4.08
CA GLN A 9 9.84 0.69 4.61
C GLN A 9 9.88 0.70 6.14
N GLU A 10 10.13 1.85 6.76
CA GLU A 10 10.12 2.02 8.21
C GLU A 10 8.73 1.76 8.79
N LEU A 11 7.67 2.38 8.24
CA LEU A 11 6.28 2.16 8.68
C LEU A 11 5.87 0.68 8.64
N ILE A 12 6.30 -0.04 7.59
CA ILE A 12 6.01 -1.47 7.46
C ILE A 12 6.77 -2.26 8.55
N LYS A 13 8.05 -1.94 8.78
CA LYS A 13 8.87 -2.61 9.81
C LYS A 13 8.38 -2.34 11.22
N GLU A 14 7.94 -1.11 11.53
CA GLU A 14 7.40 -0.73 12.84
C GLU A 14 6.18 -1.54 13.24
N LYS A 15 5.47 -2.11 12.26
CA LYS A 15 4.31 -2.99 12.47
C LYS A 15 4.65 -4.48 12.43
N ASP A 16 5.93 -4.84 12.50
CA ASP A 16 6.44 -6.23 12.40
C ASP A 16 6.03 -6.92 11.07
N LEU A 17 5.80 -6.12 10.03
CA LEU A 17 5.47 -6.66 8.71
C LEU A 17 6.75 -6.81 7.90
N LYS A 18 6.91 -7.96 7.24
CA LYS A 18 7.94 -8.12 6.20
C LYS A 18 7.80 -7.04 5.13
N VAL A 19 8.90 -6.35 4.84
CA VAL A 19 8.98 -5.40 3.72
C VAL A 19 9.01 -6.18 2.41
N THR A 20 8.00 -5.98 1.56
CA THR A 20 7.91 -6.59 0.23
C THR A 20 7.60 -5.51 -0.81
N PRO A 21 7.99 -5.71 -2.10
CA PRO A 21 7.65 -4.76 -3.15
C PRO A 21 6.15 -4.47 -3.28
N GLN A 22 5.31 -5.47 -3.03
CA GLN A 22 3.86 -5.32 -3.08
C GLN A 22 3.34 -4.42 -1.95
N ARG A 23 3.84 -4.63 -0.71
CA ARG A 23 3.49 -3.77 0.43
C ARG A 23 3.97 -2.34 0.24
N ILE A 24 5.17 -2.17 -0.30
CA ILE A 24 5.69 -0.84 -0.64
C ILE A 24 4.79 -0.17 -1.67
N GLY A 25 4.46 -0.84 -2.78
CA GLY A 25 3.63 -0.29 -3.84
C GLY A 25 2.22 0.08 -3.36
N VAL A 26 1.60 -0.75 -2.53
CA VAL A 26 0.28 -0.46 -1.95
C VAL A 26 0.34 0.76 -1.04
N LEU A 27 1.34 0.85 -0.16
CA LEU A 27 1.43 1.98 0.76
C LEU A 27 1.78 3.28 0.01
N GLU A 28 2.67 3.20 -0.99
CA GLU A 28 3.00 4.31 -1.89
C GLU A 28 1.76 4.84 -2.61
N ALA A 29 0.92 3.95 -3.15
CA ALA A 29 -0.34 4.33 -3.81
C ALA A 29 -1.26 5.12 -2.87
N ILE A 30 -1.42 4.65 -1.63
CA ILE A 30 -2.25 5.31 -0.61
C ILE A 30 -1.73 6.72 -0.30
N TYR A 31 -0.43 6.88 -0.08
CA TYR A 31 0.18 8.19 0.18
C TYR A 31 0.13 9.13 -1.03
N THR A 32 0.22 8.57 -2.25
CA THR A 32 0.22 9.35 -3.49
C THR A 32 -1.18 9.85 -3.85
N LEU A 33 -2.18 8.99 -3.75
CA LEU A 33 -3.56 9.31 -4.15
C LEU A 33 -4.28 10.25 -3.18
N ARG A 34 -3.85 10.32 -1.91
CA ARG A 34 -4.40 11.18 -0.84
C ARG A 34 -5.92 10.95 -0.60
N ASN A 35 -6.49 11.67 0.36
CA ASN A 35 -7.95 11.79 0.58
C ASN A 35 -8.74 10.46 0.64
N HIS A 36 -8.21 9.44 1.33
CA HIS A 36 -8.87 8.14 1.49
C HIS A 36 -9.22 7.46 0.15
N PRO A 37 -8.23 7.02 -0.63
CA PRO A 37 -8.48 6.44 -1.94
C PRO A 37 -9.27 5.13 -1.81
N THR A 38 -10.13 4.87 -2.80
CA THR A 38 -10.84 3.60 -2.89
C THR A 38 -9.89 2.47 -3.24
N ALA A 39 -10.29 1.22 -2.96
CA ALA A 39 -9.50 0.05 -3.36
C ALA A 39 -9.27 0.00 -4.87
N GLU A 40 -10.28 0.38 -5.67
CA GLU A 40 -10.17 0.45 -7.14
C GLU A 40 -9.13 1.48 -7.59
N GLN A 41 -9.13 2.68 -7.01
CA GLN A 41 -8.12 3.69 -7.32
C GLN A 41 -6.70 3.22 -7.00
N ILE A 42 -6.54 2.49 -5.88
CA ILE A 42 -5.26 1.89 -5.50
C ILE A 42 -4.85 0.80 -6.51
N ILE A 43 -5.80 -0.06 -6.92
CA ILE A 43 -5.55 -1.12 -7.90
C ILE A 43 -5.12 -0.52 -9.23
N ASP A 44 -5.84 0.48 -9.74
CA ASP A 44 -5.53 1.14 -11.01
C ASP A 44 -4.14 1.77 -10.98
N PHE A 45 -3.80 2.49 -9.90
CA PHE A 45 -2.47 3.07 -9.71
C PHE A 45 -1.37 2.01 -9.67
N ILE A 46 -1.61 0.90 -8.97
CA ILE A 46 -0.63 -0.20 -8.89
C ILE A 46 -0.49 -0.91 -10.22
N HIS A 47 -1.56 -1.11 -10.98
CA HIS A 47 -1.50 -1.80 -12.27
C HIS A 47 -0.82 -0.97 -13.35
N ASP A 48 -0.93 0.35 -13.30
CA ASP A 48 -0.16 1.26 -14.15
C ASP A 48 1.36 1.09 -13.93
N LYS A 49 1.78 0.99 -12.66
CA LYS A 49 3.20 0.90 -12.29
C LYS A 49 3.77 -0.52 -12.22
N TYR A 50 2.94 -1.49 -11.86
CA TYR A 50 3.27 -2.88 -11.54
C TYR A 50 2.21 -3.84 -12.10
N PRO A 51 2.12 -4.00 -13.44
CA PRO A 51 1.05 -4.76 -14.10
C PRO A 51 1.01 -6.25 -13.75
N SER A 52 2.09 -6.80 -13.17
CA SER A 52 2.16 -8.19 -12.73
C SER A 52 1.55 -8.46 -11.36
N ILE A 53 1.21 -7.42 -10.59
CA ILE A 53 0.60 -7.60 -9.27
C ILE A 53 -0.87 -7.98 -9.43
N ALA A 54 -1.25 -9.17 -8.98
CA ALA A 54 -2.64 -9.59 -8.99
C ALA A 54 -3.52 -8.70 -8.08
N ILE A 55 -4.77 -8.44 -8.50
CA ILE A 55 -5.78 -7.69 -7.72
C ILE A 55 -5.95 -8.29 -6.31
N GLY A 56 -6.01 -9.62 -6.21
CA GLY A 56 -6.11 -10.31 -4.93
C GLY A 56 -4.93 -10.03 -3.98
N THR A 57 -3.74 -9.73 -4.52
CA THR A 57 -2.57 -9.35 -3.72
C THR A 57 -2.71 -7.94 -3.14
N VAL A 58 -3.31 -7.00 -3.89
CA VAL A 58 -3.63 -5.66 -3.40
C VAL A 58 -4.61 -5.76 -2.24
N TYR A 59 -5.73 -6.47 -2.41
CA TYR A 59 -6.72 -6.67 -1.34
C TYR A 59 -6.13 -7.33 -0.09
N LYS A 60 -5.35 -8.41 -0.23
CA LYS A 60 -4.67 -9.06 0.92
C LYS A 60 -3.73 -8.10 1.65
N THR A 61 -3.07 -7.22 0.91
CA THR A 61 -2.16 -6.22 1.48
C THR A 61 -2.94 -5.15 2.23
N LEU A 62 -4.02 -4.62 1.65
CA LEU A 62 -4.91 -3.67 2.33
C LEU A 62 -5.50 -4.25 3.61
N ASP A 63 -5.98 -5.49 3.57
CA ASP A 63 -6.49 -6.21 4.75
C ASP A 63 -5.42 -6.36 5.82
N THR A 64 -4.20 -6.74 5.43
CA THR A 64 -3.05 -6.80 6.34
C THR A 64 -2.77 -5.44 6.97
N PHE A 65 -2.77 -4.36 6.19
CA PHE A 65 -2.49 -3.03 6.70
C PHE A 65 -3.56 -2.52 7.65
N VAL A 66 -4.83 -2.82 7.41
CA VAL A 66 -5.92 -2.52 8.36
C VAL A 66 -5.74 -3.35 9.64
N LYS A 67 -5.49 -4.65 9.51
CA LYS A 67 -5.31 -5.57 10.65
C LYS A 67 -4.17 -5.13 11.58
N TYR A 68 -3.08 -4.63 11.03
CA TYR A 68 -1.90 -4.19 11.79
C TYR A 68 -1.92 -2.69 12.11
N GLY A 69 -3.00 -1.97 11.78
CA GLY A 69 -3.14 -0.54 12.05
C GLY A 69 -2.08 0.31 11.35
N VAL A 70 -1.63 -0.10 10.15
CA VAL A 70 -0.83 0.73 9.23
C VAL A 70 -1.74 1.77 8.57
N ILE A 71 -2.96 1.37 8.21
CA ILE A 71 -3.99 2.23 7.62
C ILE A 71 -5.33 1.99 8.31
N ASN A 72 -6.25 2.95 8.17
CA ASN A 72 -7.63 2.82 8.64
C ASN A 72 -8.57 2.73 7.45
N LYS A 73 -9.60 1.88 7.57
CA LYS A 73 -10.74 1.88 6.67
C LYS A 73 -11.77 2.88 7.20
N VAL A 74 -12.25 3.77 6.33
CA VAL A 74 -13.31 4.76 6.62
C VAL A 74 -14.57 4.43 5.86
#